data_AF-A0A8X6W9E7-F1
#
_entry.id   AF-A0A8X6W9E7-F1
#
_cell.length_a   1.000
_cell.length_b   1.000
_cell.length_c   1.000
_cell.angle_alpha   90.00
_cell.angle_beta   90.00
_cell.angle_gamma   90.00
#
_symmetry.space_group_name_H-M   'P 1'
#
loop_
_entity.id
_entity.type
_entity.pdbx_description
1 polymer ?
#
loop_
_entity_poly.entity_id
_entity_poly.type
_entity_poly.pdbx_seq_one_letter_code
_entity_poly.pdbx_strand_id
1 'polypeptide(L)' 'MPISAIKDLLKKWETVRAMVLEWHPNQADVSRAEDLYNDNVINYFCKILKKREDESTLDMFFNAPKAKNEND' A
#
# COMPACT_ATOMS: atom_id res chain seq x y z
N MET A 1 -1.09 -1.66 -7.53
CA MET A 1 -1.31 -2.84 -6.67
C MET A 1 -2.60 -2.58 -5.90
N PRO A 2 -3.56 -3.50 -5.80
CA PRO A 2 -4.81 -3.22 -5.09
C PRO A 2 -4.59 -3.12 -3.58
N ILE A 3 -5.46 -2.42 -2.86
CA ILE A 3 -5.47 -2.38 -1.38
C ILE A 3 -5.55 -3.79 -0.79
N SER A 4 -6.24 -4.73 -1.47
CA SER A 4 -6.29 -6.14 -1.07
C SER A 4 -4.92 -6.80 -1.03
N ALA A 5 -4.01 -6.47 -1.94
CA ALA A 5 -2.66 -7.03 -1.95
C ALA A 5 -1.83 -6.56 -0.75
N ILE A 6 -2.02 -5.31 -0.28
CA ILE A 6 -1.37 -4.82 0.94
C ILE A 6 -1.89 -5.59 2.17
N LYS A 7 -3.21 -5.84 2.23
CA LYS A 7 -3.80 -6.67 3.30
C LYS A 7 -3.24 -8.09 3.28
N ASP A 8 -3.04 -8.67 2.10
CA ASP A 8 -2.46 -10.01 1.97
C ASP A 8 -0.98 -10.05 2.39
N LEU A 9 -0.21 -9.00 2.08
CA LEU A 9 1.17 -8.86 2.55
C LEU A 9 1.24 -8.79 4.08
N LEU A 10 0.37 -7.98 4.72
CA LEU A 10 0.30 -7.89 6.18
C LEU A 10 -0.02 -9.26 6.83
N LYS A 11 -0.99 -10.00 6.28
CA LYS A 11 -1.33 -11.36 6.78
C LYS A 11 -0.17 -12.35 6.64
N LYS A 12 0.55 -12.29 5.50
CA LYS A 12 1.75 -13.11 5.29
C LYS A 12 2.83 -12.76 6.29
N TRP A 13 3.04 -11.47 6.57
CA TRP A 13 4.00 -11.03 7.56
C TRP A 13 3.63 -11.51 8.97
N GLU A 14 2.36 -11.43 9.36
CA GLU A 14 1.89 -11.96 10.65
C GLU A 14 2.19 -13.45 10.81
N THR A 15 2.05 -14.23 9.73
CA THR A 15 2.43 -15.64 9.70
C THR A 15 3.93 -15.84 9.91
N VAL A 16 4.77 -15.07 9.21
CA VAL A 16 6.23 -15.11 9.38
C VAL A 16 6.63 -14.74 10.80
N ARG A 17 6.04 -13.67 11.35
CA ARG A 17 6.27 -13.22 12.72
C ARG A 17 5.93 -14.31 13.75
N ALA A 18 4.79 -14.98 13.61
CA ALA A 18 4.40 -16.07 14.50
C ALA A 18 5.41 -17.23 14.46
N MET A 19 5.85 -17.63 13.27
CA MET A 19 6.88 -18.67 13.11
C MET A 19 8.21 -18.26 13.73
N VAL A 20 8.65 -17.02 13.52
CA VAL A 20 9.94 -16.54 14.06
C VAL A 20 9.88 -16.45 15.58
N LEU A 21 8.80 -15.95 16.16
CA LEU A 21 8.66 -15.83 17.63
C LEU A 21 8.67 -17.17 18.37
N GLU A 22 8.32 -18.27 17.71
CA GLU A 22 8.40 -19.61 18.30
C GLU A 22 9.85 -20.03 18.62
N TRP A 23 10.81 -19.59 17.80
CA TRP A 23 12.21 -20.04 17.87
C TRP A 23 13.19 -18.92 18.21
N HIS A 24 12.79 -17.66 18.07
CA HIS A 24 13.67 -16.52 18.27
C HIS A 24 13.64 -16.06 19.73
N PRO A 25 14.76 -16.15 20.47
CA PRO A 25 14.79 -15.84 21.90
C PRO A 25 14.65 -14.34 22.20
N ASN A 26 14.90 -13.48 21.21
CA ASN A 26 14.82 -12.03 21.38
C ASN A 26 13.63 -11.43 20.63
N GLN A 27 12.57 -11.12 21.36
CA GLN A 27 11.35 -10.52 20.81
C GLN A 27 11.60 -9.09 20.26
N ALA A 28 12.55 -8.35 20.81
CA ALA A 28 12.83 -6.98 20.38
C ALA A 28 13.38 -6.92 18.95
N ASP A 29 14.20 -7.90 18.57
CA ASP A 29 14.73 -7.98 17.19
C ASP A 29 13.61 -8.28 16.18
N VAL A 30 12.64 -9.12 16.56
CA VAL A 30 11.49 -9.43 15.72
C VAL A 30 10.60 -8.19 15.53
N SER A 31 10.33 -7.44 16.61
CA SER A 31 9.61 -6.17 16.53
C SER A 31 10.34 -5.15 15.65
N ARG A 32 11.67 -5.05 15.78
CA ARG A 32 12.46 -4.16 14.91
C ARG A 32 12.40 -4.56 13.44
N ALA A 33 12.41 -5.86 13.14
CA ALA A 33 12.25 -6.34 11.76
C ALA A 33 10.85 -6.04 11.21
N GLU A 34 9.81 -6.13 12.05
CA GLU A 34 8.45 -5.75 11.70
C GLU A 34 8.33 -4.25 11.39
N ASP A 35 8.93 -3.38 12.21
CA ASP A 35 8.95 -1.94 11.95
C ASP A 35 9.63 -1.63 10.61
N LEU A 36 10.79 -2.26 10.35
CA LEU A 36 11.50 -2.12 9.07
C LEU A 36 10.69 -2.63 7.87
N TYR A 37 9.94 -3.71 8.03
CA TYR A 37 9.06 -4.23 6.99
C TYR A 37 7.92 -3.25 6.70
N ASN A 38 7.27 -2.74 7.75
CA ASN A 38 6.19 -1.76 7.61
C ASN A 38 6.67 -0.48 6.93
N ASP A 39 7.83 0.04 7.30
CA ASP A 39 8.37 1.28 6.72
C ASP A 39 8.84 1.13 5.28
N ASN A 40 9.58 0.06 4.98
CA ASN A 40 10.21 -0.08 3.66
C ASN A 40 9.29 -0.71 2.63
N VAL A 41 8.38 -1.58 3.04
CA VAL A 41 7.51 -2.33 2.13
C VAL A 41 6.12 -1.71 2.13
N ILE A 42 5.43 -1.76 3.27
CA ILE A 42 4.01 -1.38 3.33
C ILE A 42 3.82 0.10 3.05
N ASN A 43 4.52 0.97 3.78
CA ASN A 43 4.43 2.42 3.62
C ASN A 43 4.85 2.87 2.21
N TYR A 44 5.88 2.27 1.64
CA TYR A 44 6.32 2.58 0.28
C TYR A 44 5.25 2.20 -0.76
N PHE A 45 4.67 1.01 -0.67
CA PHE A 45 3.59 0.61 -1.56
C PHE A 45 2.37 1.51 -1.41
N CYS A 46 1.94 1.83 -0.19
CA CYS A 46 0.84 2.77 0.06
C CYS A 46 1.07 4.13 -0.64
N LYS A 47 2.29 4.68 -0.54
CA LYS A 47 2.67 5.93 -1.22
C LYS A 47 2.54 5.82 -2.74
N ILE A 48 3.00 4.71 -3.33
CA ILE A 48 2.85 4.47 -4.77
C ILE A 48 1.38 4.41 -5.17
N LEU A 49 0.53 3.75 -4.38
CA LEU A 49 -0.89 3.63 -4.69
C LEU A 49 -1.60 4.97 -4.65
N LYS A 50 -1.38 5.73 -3.57
CA LYS A 50 -1.94 7.06 -3.45
C LYS A 50 -1.52 7.97 -4.60
N LYS A 51 -0.23 7.95 -4.96
CA LYS A 51 0.27 8.72 -6.11
C LYS A 51 -0.46 8.36 -7.41
N ARG A 52 -0.68 7.07 -7.68
CA ARG A 52 -1.38 6.60 -8.90
C ARG A 52 -2.86 6.99 -8.89
N GLU A 53 -3.50 6.97 -7.72
CA GLU A 53 -4.89 7.42 -7.55
C GLU A 53 -5.02 8.92 -7.81
N ASP A 54 -4.09 9.72 -7.29
CA ASP A 54 -4.03 11.17 -7.52
C ASP A 54 -3.79 11.47 -9.01
N GLU A 55 -2.84 10.79 -9.66
CA GLU A 55 -2.57 10.91 -11.10
C GLU A 55 -3.80 10.55 -11.94
N SER A 56 -4.46 9.44 -11.63
CA SER A 56 -5.69 9.03 -12.31
C SER A 56 -6.83 10.03 -12.13
N THR A 57 -6.96 10.63 -10.94
CA THR A 57 -8.00 11.62 -10.66
C THR A 57 -7.76 12.90 -11.44
N LEU A 58 -6.52 13.37 -11.49
CA LEU A 58 -6.14 14.54 -12.27
C LEU A 58 -6.35 14.32 -13.76
N ASP A 59 -5.93 13.16 -14.28
CA ASP A 59 -6.12 12.81 -15.69
C ASP A 59 -7.61 12.83 -16.07
N MET A 60 -8.48 12.24 -15.25
CA MET A 60 -9.92 12.28 -15.45
C MET A 60 -10.48 13.71 -15.42
N PHE A 61 -9.98 14.57 -14.54
CA PHE A 61 -10.44 15.97 -14.43
C PHE A 61 -10.05 16.79 -15.66
N PHE A 62 -8.80 16.69 -16.12
CA PHE A 62 -8.31 17.46 -17.26
C PHE A 62 -8.79 16.91 -18.62
N ASN A 63 -9.00 15.60 -18.72
CA ASN A 63 -9.48 14.94 -19.94
C ASN A 63 -10.99 14.72 -19.96
N ALA A 64 -11.73 15.27 -18.98
CA ALA A 64 -13.18 15.21 -18.97
C ALA A 64 -13.74 15.81 -20.28
N PRO A 65 -14.68 15.12 -20.96
CA PRO A 65 -15.28 15.66 -22.17
C PRO A 65 -15.90 17.02 -21.87
N LYS A 66 -15.49 18.06 -22.62
CA LYS A 66 -16.22 19.33 -22.58
C LYS A 66 -17.65 19.05 -23.01
N ALA A 67 -18.60 19.33 -22.12
CA ALA A 67 -20.01 19.31 -22.47
C ALA A 67 -20.17 20.16 -23.75
N LYS A 68 -20.60 19.53 -24.84
CA LYS A 68 -21.00 20.25 -26.04
C LYS A 68 -22.20 21.06 -25.63
N ASN A 69 -22.02 22.37 -25.46
CA ASN A 69 -23.12 23.30 -25.45
C ASN A 69 -23.62 23.35 -26.90
N GLU A 70 -24.56 22.49 -27.24
CA GLU A 70 -25.46 22.71 -28.37
C GLU A 70 -26.33 23.91 -28.01
N ASN A 71 -26.03 25.05 -28.63
CA ASN A 71 -26.96 26.10 -28.97
C ASN A 71 -26.32 26.85 -30.15
N ASP A 72 -26.80 26.56 -31.35
CA ASP A 72 -27.18 27.52 -32.41
C ASP A 72 -27.75 26.76 -33.62
#